data_AF-A0A9X6KIU1-F1
#
_entry.id   AF-A0A9X6KIU1-F1
#
_cell.length_a   1.000
_cell.length_b   1.000
_cell.length_c   1.000
_cell.angle_alpha   90.00
_cell.angle_beta   90.00
_cell.angle_gamma   90.00
#
_symmetry.space_group_name_H-M   'P 1'
#
loop_
_entity.id
_entity.type
_entity.pdbx_description
1 polymer ?
#
loop_
_entity_poly.entity_id
_entity_poly.type
_entity_poly.pdbx_seq_one_letter_code
_entity_poly.pdbx_strand_id
1 'polypeptide(L)'
;PLRDENLSWRAKGLLAYMLSLPDDWTFHATELSQHAKDSEKTTTSTLKELKKAGYLKRYPIQNSETGKISHWETIVYELPTIDTKNHRVDKPPSGETTGWKSHPMDEPHDGETTEWTNHPMEKCRLLNTNSLLSTNNIQNTNNYHDDKKESKSHVLVDEEFKVGYNFLKGEGIPLSEIAITELGEFCDSFGSELIKHAAHKAIDENKPKWNYIKAILKSWEKQKVKTLDDVAALDRRFEMSKNKRLNGSGPGRSNRKEIVPDWLREDVEPTKKEIEKQNSQSIDEERERLQEVLNKYKS
;
A
#
# COMPACT_ATOMS: atom_id res chain seq x y z
N PRO A 1 15.43 1.87 -23.91
CA PRO A 1 15.15 0.92 -22.80
C PRO A 1 16.07 -0.32 -22.66
N LEU A 2 16.37 -1.09 -23.72
CA LEU A 2 17.01 -2.42 -23.56
C LEU A 2 18.46 -2.40 -23.02
N ARG A 3 19.15 -1.26 -23.15
CA ARG A 3 20.52 -1.06 -22.66
C ARG A 3 20.60 -0.56 -21.22
N ASP A 4 19.48 -0.27 -20.56
CA ASP A 4 19.50 0.18 -19.17
C ASP A 4 19.85 -0.99 -18.23
N GLU A 5 20.90 -0.85 -17.42
CA GLU A 5 21.34 -1.86 -16.46
C GLU A 5 20.47 -1.88 -15.18
N ASN A 6 19.72 -0.80 -14.93
CA ASN A 6 18.87 -0.68 -13.74
C ASN A 6 17.54 -1.45 -13.86
N LEU A 7 17.28 -2.05 -15.02
CA LEU A 7 16.07 -2.82 -15.29
C LEU A 7 16.35 -4.32 -15.37
N SER A 8 15.51 -5.10 -14.72
CA SER A 8 15.42 -6.54 -14.89
C SER A 8 15.05 -6.89 -16.33
N TRP A 9 15.47 -8.06 -16.81
CA TRP A 9 15.09 -8.56 -18.14
C TRP A 9 13.58 -8.65 -18.34
N ARG A 10 12.83 -8.93 -17.27
CA ARG A 10 11.36 -8.91 -17.29
C ARG A 10 10.83 -7.50 -17.50
N ALA A 11 11.37 -6.51 -16.79
CA ALA A 11 10.99 -5.11 -16.96
C ALA A 11 11.30 -4.61 -18.37
N LYS A 12 12.46 -4.97 -18.93
CA LYS A 12 12.82 -4.66 -20.32
C LYS A 12 11.84 -5.24 -21.32
N GLY A 13 11.51 -6.53 -21.18
CA GLY A 13 10.55 -7.21 -22.05
C GLY A 13 9.15 -6.59 -21.98
N LEU A 14 8.68 -6.31 -20.76
CA LEU A 14 7.37 -5.69 -20.55
C LEU A 14 7.31 -4.26 -21.10
N LEU A 15 8.37 -3.47 -20.92
CA LEU A 15 8.47 -2.12 -21.48
C LEU A 15 8.49 -2.14 -23.01
N ALA A 16 9.26 -3.06 -23.61
CA ALA A 16 9.30 -3.22 -25.07
C ALA A 16 7.92 -3.63 -25.63
N TYR A 17 7.20 -4.51 -24.92
CA TYR A 17 5.84 -4.86 -25.29
C TYR A 17 4.89 -3.67 -25.23
N MET A 18 4.91 -2.89 -24.13
CA MET A 18 4.08 -1.69 -24.00
C MET A 18 4.34 -0.66 -25.10
N LEU A 19 5.60 -0.46 -25.49
CA LEU A 19 5.98 0.48 -26.56
C LEU A 19 5.64 -0.03 -27.97
N SER A 20 5.29 -1.32 -28.12
CA SER A 20 4.87 -1.89 -29.40
C SER A 20 3.36 -1.76 -29.65
N LEU A 21 2.60 -1.35 -28.63
CA LEU A 21 1.15 -1.17 -28.72
C LEU A 21 0.81 0.22 -29.27
N PRO A 22 -0.42 0.42 -29.79
CA PRO A 22 -0.88 1.73 -30.25
C PRO A 22 -0.82 2.82 -29.16
N ASP A 23 -0.65 4.07 -29.56
CA ASP A 23 -0.52 5.22 -28.64
C ASP A 23 -1.77 5.47 -27.78
N ASP A 24 -2.96 5.05 -28.24
CA ASP A 24 -4.25 5.17 -27.54
C ASP A 24 -4.57 3.99 -26.61
N TRP A 25 -3.63 3.05 -26.49
CA TRP A 25 -3.81 1.85 -25.69
C TRP A 25 -3.85 2.17 -24.18
N THR A 26 -4.94 1.77 -23.53
CA THR A 26 -5.06 1.83 -22.07
C THR A 26 -5.08 0.42 -21.51
N PHE A 27 -4.29 0.16 -20.47
CA PHE A 27 -4.17 -1.17 -19.88
C PHE A 27 -4.28 -1.18 -18.37
N HIS A 28 -4.62 -2.36 -17.85
CA HIS A 28 -4.55 -2.67 -16.44
C HIS A 28 -3.50 -3.75 -16.16
N ALA A 29 -2.95 -3.77 -14.94
CA ALA A 29 -1.96 -4.76 -14.55
C ALA A 29 -2.49 -6.21 -14.68
N THR A 30 -3.79 -6.40 -14.43
CA THR A 30 -4.52 -7.66 -14.61
C THR A 30 -4.52 -8.12 -16.07
N GLU A 31 -4.81 -7.20 -17.00
CA GLU A 31 -4.83 -7.46 -18.43
C GLU A 31 -3.42 -7.76 -18.96
N LEU A 32 -2.42 -6.96 -18.57
CA LEU A 32 -1.02 -7.25 -18.91
C LEU A 32 -0.55 -8.62 -18.41
N SER A 33 -1.07 -9.09 -17.27
CA SER A 33 -0.76 -10.43 -16.77
C SER A 33 -1.43 -11.55 -17.55
N GLN A 34 -2.43 -11.27 -18.38
CA GLN A 34 -3.04 -12.26 -19.29
C GLN A 34 -2.27 -12.37 -20.60
N HIS A 35 -1.63 -11.28 -21.06
CA HIS A 35 -0.80 -11.30 -22.27
C HIS A 35 0.55 -12.00 -22.06
N ALA A 36 1.01 -12.12 -20.81
CA ALA A 36 2.22 -12.83 -20.44
C ALA A 36 1.90 -14.12 -19.67
N LYS A 37 2.79 -15.11 -19.71
CA LYS A 37 2.72 -16.29 -18.82
C LYS A 37 3.20 -15.96 -17.39
N ASP A 38 2.96 -14.74 -16.92
CA ASP A 38 3.41 -14.24 -15.63
C ASP A 38 2.22 -14.02 -14.69
N SER A 39 2.42 -14.23 -13.39
CA SER A 39 1.37 -13.97 -12.41
C SER A 39 1.09 -12.46 -12.27
N GLU A 40 -0.13 -12.08 -11.89
CA GLU A 40 -0.50 -10.69 -11.63
C GLU A 40 0.45 -10.01 -10.62
N LYS A 41 0.91 -10.75 -9.60
CA LYS A 41 1.88 -10.25 -8.61
C LYS A 41 3.23 -9.93 -9.25
N THR A 42 3.69 -10.79 -10.15
CA THR A 42 4.93 -10.59 -10.92
C THR A 42 4.80 -9.33 -11.77
N THR A 43 3.75 -9.24 -12.60
CA THR A 43 3.50 -8.07 -13.47
C THR A 43 3.42 -6.77 -12.66
N THR A 44 2.73 -6.80 -11.52
CA THR A 44 2.63 -5.65 -10.62
C THR A 44 3.99 -5.25 -10.03
N SER A 45 4.84 -6.22 -9.69
CA SER A 45 6.20 -5.94 -9.21
C SER A 45 7.08 -5.33 -10.31
N THR A 46 6.98 -5.85 -11.54
CA THR A 46 7.69 -5.34 -12.72
C THR A 46 7.26 -3.92 -13.06
N LEU A 47 5.96 -3.61 -12.99
CA LEU A 47 5.43 -2.26 -13.17
C LEU A 47 5.94 -1.28 -12.11
N LYS A 48 6.09 -1.72 -10.86
CA LYS A 48 6.69 -0.89 -9.79
C LYS A 48 8.16 -0.60 -10.05
N GLU A 49 8.89 -1.59 -10.56
CA GLU A 49 10.29 -1.43 -10.98
C GLU A 49 10.41 -0.38 -12.09
N LEU A 50 9.61 -0.50 -13.16
CA LEU A 50 9.56 0.46 -14.27
C LEU A 50 9.22 1.88 -13.81
N LYS A 51 8.25 2.01 -12.88
CA LYS A 51 7.92 3.29 -12.27
C LYS A 51 9.10 3.89 -11.50
N LYS A 52 9.80 3.07 -10.71
CA LYS A 52 10.95 3.52 -9.91
C LYS A 52 12.10 3.97 -10.81
N ALA A 53 12.32 3.28 -11.93
CA ALA A 53 13.32 3.62 -12.93
C ALA A 53 12.91 4.82 -13.82
N GLY A 54 11.68 5.35 -13.68
CA GLY A 54 11.23 6.54 -14.42
C GLY A 54 10.69 6.26 -15.82
N TYR A 55 10.44 5.01 -16.19
CA TYR A 55 9.87 4.64 -17.48
C TYR A 55 8.34 4.66 -17.50
N LEU A 56 7.71 4.78 -16.33
CA LEU A 56 6.26 4.74 -16.19
C LEU A 56 5.78 5.82 -15.23
N LYS A 57 4.79 6.61 -15.65
CA LYS A 57 4.05 7.54 -14.79
C LYS A 57 2.58 7.23 -14.80
N ARG A 58 1.92 7.38 -13.65
CA ARG A 58 0.49 7.16 -13.50
C ARG A 58 -0.16 8.34 -12.79
N TYR A 59 -1.16 8.95 -13.40
CA TYR A 59 -1.85 10.14 -12.91
C TYR A 59 -3.37 9.95 -12.90
N PRO A 60 -4.07 10.56 -11.95
CA PRO A 60 -5.52 10.53 -11.90
C PRO A 60 -6.10 11.58 -12.85
N ILE A 61 -6.92 11.15 -13.81
CA ILE A 61 -7.74 12.03 -14.62
C ILE A 61 -9.00 12.38 -13.83
N GLN A 62 -9.29 13.66 -13.69
CA GLN A 62 -10.51 14.15 -13.06
C GLN A 62 -11.54 14.49 -14.12
N ASN A 63 -12.80 14.20 -13.83
CA ASN A 63 -13.91 14.70 -14.63
C ASN A 63 -14.07 16.20 -14.34
N SER A 64 -13.94 17.02 -15.39
CA SER A 64 -13.97 18.49 -15.33
C SER A 64 -15.25 19.06 -14.72
N GLU A 65 -16.37 18.33 -14.82
CA GLU A 65 -17.68 18.78 -14.32
C GLU A 65 -17.89 18.48 -12.83
N THR A 66 -17.31 17.38 -12.34
CA THR A 66 -17.56 16.90 -10.96
C THR A 66 -16.35 17.06 -10.04
N GLY A 67 -15.17 17.32 -10.58
CA GLY A 67 -13.90 17.34 -9.84
C GLY A 67 -13.50 15.98 -9.24
N LYS A 68 -14.25 14.91 -9.53
CA LYS A 68 -13.95 13.55 -9.06
C LYS A 68 -12.98 12.87 -10.01
N ILE A 69 -12.15 11.98 -9.47
CA ILE A 69 -11.27 11.13 -10.27
C ILE A 69 -12.14 10.20 -11.12
N SER A 70 -12.05 10.33 -12.44
CA SER A 70 -12.75 9.52 -13.43
C SER A 70 -12.03 8.18 -13.63
N HIS A 71 -10.77 8.25 -14.05
CA HIS A 71 -9.92 7.07 -14.24
C HIS A 71 -8.45 7.44 -14.02
N TRP A 72 -7.59 6.44 -14.09
CA TRP A 72 -6.14 6.63 -14.02
C TRP A 72 -5.55 6.37 -15.39
N GLU A 73 -4.70 7.27 -15.85
CA GLU A 73 -3.91 7.09 -17.06
C GLU A 73 -2.48 6.73 -16.71
N THR A 74 -1.86 5.94 -17.59
CA THR A 74 -0.47 5.52 -17.49
C THR A 74 0.26 5.98 -18.74
N ILE A 75 1.31 6.79 -18.58
CA ILE A 75 2.22 7.14 -19.67
C ILE A 75 3.48 6.29 -19.54
N VAL A 76 3.88 5.71 -20.66
CA VAL A 76 5.10 4.91 -20.82
C VAL A 76 6.09 5.73 -21.63
N TYR A 77 7.36 5.75 -21.21
CA TYR A 77 8.42 6.50 -21.89
C TYR A 77 9.48 5.54 -22.44
N GLU A 78 10.08 5.89 -23.57
CA GLU A 78 11.22 5.15 -24.13
C GLU A 78 12.52 5.39 -23.35
N LEU A 79 12.63 6.58 -22.75
CA LEU A 79 13.75 7.07 -21.95
C LEU A 79 13.29 7.38 -20.53
N PRO A 80 14.13 7.16 -19.51
CA PRO A 80 13.75 7.37 -18.12
C PRO A 80 13.56 8.86 -17.85
N THR A 81 12.47 9.20 -17.18
CA THR A 81 12.23 10.58 -16.72
C THR A 81 12.83 10.82 -15.34
N ILE A 82 13.49 11.97 -15.18
CA ILE A 82 14.18 12.39 -13.95
C ILE A 82 13.17 12.65 -12.81
N ASP A 83 11.95 13.08 -13.17
CA ASP A 83 10.85 13.31 -12.23
C ASP A 83 10.07 12.03 -11.93
N THR A 84 10.46 11.30 -10.89
CA THR A 84 9.72 10.13 -10.38
C THR A 84 8.51 10.49 -9.53
N LYS A 85 8.29 11.78 -9.23
CA LYS A 85 7.12 12.27 -8.48
C LYS A 85 5.91 12.38 -9.40
N ASN A 86 4.82 11.72 -9.03
CA ASN A 86 3.52 11.87 -9.69
C ASN A 86 3.01 13.32 -9.50
N HIS A 87 3.29 14.23 -10.43
CA HIS A 87 2.59 15.51 -10.49
C HIS A 87 1.25 15.35 -11.21
N ARG A 88 0.26 16.14 -10.79
CA ARG A 88 -0.98 16.32 -11.55
C ARG A 88 -0.60 16.93 -12.89
N VAL A 89 -0.96 16.25 -13.96
CA VAL A 89 -0.84 16.77 -15.31
C VAL A 89 -2.25 17.16 -15.70
N ASP A 90 -2.55 18.46 -15.67
CA ASP A 90 -3.89 18.97 -15.96
C ASP A 90 -4.24 18.87 -17.47
N LYS A 91 -3.30 18.42 -18.31
CA LYS A 91 -3.53 18.07 -19.71
C LYS A 91 -2.40 17.17 -20.24
N PRO A 92 -2.69 16.01 -20.89
CA PRO A 92 -1.65 15.25 -21.58
C PRO A 92 -0.94 16.19 -22.57
N PRO A 93 0.39 16.13 -22.71
CA PRO A 93 1.09 16.93 -23.71
C PRO A 93 0.63 16.46 -25.09
N SER A 94 -0.36 17.16 -25.64
CA SER A 94 -0.65 17.17 -27.07
C SER A 94 0.64 17.57 -27.77
N GLY A 95 1.03 16.81 -28.79
CA GLY A 95 2.29 16.96 -29.50
C GLY A 95 2.54 18.39 -29.98
N GLU A 96 3.33 19.13 -29.20
CA GLU A 96 3.99 20.36 -29.62
C GLU A 96 5.40 20.32 -29.04
N THR A 97 6.37 20.10 -29.93
CA THR A 97 7.79 20.30 -29.67
C THR A 97 8.02 21.79 -29.40
N THR A 98 7.88 22.20 -28.15
CA THR A 98 8.36 23.51 -27.71
C THR A 98 9.85 23.39 -27.43
N GLY A 99 10.63 24.13 -28.21
CA GLY A 99 12.08 24.11 -28.21
C GLY A 99 12.66 24.45 -26.84
N TRP A 100 13.62 23.63 -26.42
CA TRP A 100 14.41 23.91 -25.22
C TRP A 100 15.81 24.32 -25.63
N LYS A 101 16.15 25.51 -25.13
CA LYS A 101 17.34 26.30 -25.41
C LYS A 101 18.63 25.50 -25.23
N SER A 102 19.49 25.64 -26.23
CA SER A 102 20.90 25.29 -26.20
C SER A 102 21.57 25.92 -24.98
N HIS A 103 22.21 25.10 -24.16
CA HIS A 103 23.35 25.53 -23.36
C HIS A 103 24.64 25.10 -24.08
N PRO A 104 25.70 25.92 -24.07
CA PRO A 104 26.86 25.76 -24.95
C PRO A 104 27.66 24.53 -24.54
N MET A 105 27.95 23.68 -25.51
CA MET A 105 28.83 22.53 -25.37
C MET A 105 30.19 22.98 -25.90
N ASP A 106 31.21 22.96 -25.03
CA ASP A 106 32.59 23.16 -25.44
C ASP A 106 32.98 22.11 -26.49
N GLU A 107 33.63 22.57 -27.56
CA GLU A 107 34.11 21.77 -28.68
C GLU A 107 35.04 20.65 -28.24
N PRO A 108 35.00 19.50 -28.94
CA PRO A 108 36.26 19.05 -29.51
C PRO A 108 36.16 18.46 -30.92
N HIS A 109 37.16 18.86 -31.70
CA HIS A 109 37.95 18.11 -32.68
C HIS A 109 37.27 17.42 -33.88
N ASP A 110 37.64 17.97 -35.04
CA ASP A 110 37.79 17.41 -36.39
C ASP A 110 37.84 15.87 -36.59
N GLY A 111 37.28 15.42 -37.71
CA GLY A 111 37.58 14.11 -38.30
C GLY A 111 36.43 13.40 -39.00
N GLU A 112 36.21 13.75 -40.27
CA GLU A 112 35.71 12.91 -41.38
C GLU A 112 34.51 11.95 -41.15
N THR A 113 33.34 12.39 -41.59
CA THR A 113 32.15 11.56 -41.86
C THR A 113 32.29 10.83 -43.20
N THR A 114 32.45 9.51 -43.17
CA THR A 114 32.12 8.65 -44.32
C THR A 114 30.63 8.34 -44.34
N GLU A 115 30.04 8.80 -45.43
CA GLU A 115 28.73 8.52 -46.01
C GLU A 115 28.30 7.04 -45.86
N TRP A 116 27.22 6.79 -45.11
CA TRP A 116 26.46 5.53 -45.21
C TRP A 116 25.07 5.84 -45.73
N THR A 117 24.81 5.23 -46.88
CA THR A 117 23.65 5.36 -47.75
C THR A 117 22.36 4.89 -47.09
N ASN A 118 21.30 5.68 -47.29
CA ASN A 118 19.93 5.32 -46.98
C ASN A 118 19.49 4.14 -47.86
N HIS A 119 19.28 2.96 -47.26
CA HIS A 119 18.54 1.89 -47.92
C HIS A 119 17.03 2.09 -47.74
N PRO A 120 16.24 2.03 -48.83
CA PRO A 120 14.81 2.29 -48.79
C PRO A 120 14.04 1.12 -48.16
N MET A 121 13.07 1.47 -47.32
CA MET A 121 12.14 0.55 -46.68
C MET A 121 11.21 -0.08 -47.73
N GLU A 122 11.39 -1.37 -48.01
CA GLU A 122 10.45 -2.11 -48.85
C GLU A 122 9.12 -2.31 -48.13
N LYS A 123 8.08 -1.83 -48.81
CA LYS A 123 6.65 -1.96 -48.49
C LYS A 123 6.26 -3.42 -48.28
N CYS A 124 6.17 -3.85 -47.02
CA CYS A 124 5.49 -5.10 -46.69
C CYS A 124 3.99 -4.95 -47.00
N ARG A 125 3.57 -5.66 -48.05
CA ARG A 125 2.22 -5.73 -48.60
C ARG A 125 1.30 -6.32 -47.53
N LEU A 126 0.31 -5.54 -47.08
CA LEU A 126 -0.78 -6.02 -46.23
C LEU A 126 -1.48 -7.22 -46.89
N LEU A 127 -1.40 -8.39 -46.27
CA LEU A 127 -2.24 -9.52 -46.61
C LEU A 127 -3.57 -9.36 -45.89
N ASN A 128 -4.58 -8.98 -46.68
CA ASN A 128 -5.99 -9.10 -46.38
C ASN A 128 -6.34 -10.58 -46.15
N THR A 129 -6.92 -10.92 -44.99
CA THR A 129 -7.53 -12.22 -44.73
C THR A 129 -8.98 -12.06 -44.30
N ASN A 130 -9.82 -11.56 -45.21
CA ASN A 130 -11.21 -11.98 -45.29
C ASN A 130 -11.27 -13.31 -46.05
N SER A 131 -11.10 -14.42 -45.35
CA SER A 131 -11.73 -15.69 -45.75
C SER A 131 -11.80 -16.65 -44.56
N LEU A 132 -13.04 -17.00 -44.27
CA LEU A 132 -13.49 -17.95 -43.28
C LEU A 132 -12.92 -19.35 -43.58
N LEU A 133 -12.36 -19.98 -42.54
CA LEU A 133 -12.57 -21.41 -42.33
C LEU A 133 -13.51 -21.57 -41.15
N SER A 134 -14.76 -21.79 -41.54
CA SER A 134 -15.80 -22.42 -40.74
C SER A 134 -15.27 -23.72 -40.13
N THR A 135 -15.30 -23.83 -38.81
CA THR A 135 -15.62 -25.10 -38.15
C THR A 135 -16.69 -24.82 -37.13
N ASN A 136 -17.91 -25.22 -37.51
CA ASN A 136 -19.00 -25.49 -36.60
C ASN A 136 -18.48 -26.35 -35.44
N ASN A 137 -18.66 -25.90 -34.20
CA ASN A 137 -19.36 -26.63 -33.14
C ASN A 137 -19.07 -26.00 -31.77
N ILE A 138 -19.82 -24.96 -31.41
CA ILE A 138 -20.09 -24.67 -30.00
C ILE A 138 -21.60 -24.52 -29.90
N GLN A 139 -22.26 -25.59 -29.50
CA GLN A 139 -23.67 -25.53 -29.14
C GLN A 139 -23.83 -24.60 -27.93
N ASN A 140 -24.44 -23.47 -28.21
CA ASN A 140 -25.27 -22.70 -27.30
C ASN A 140 -26.20 -23.64 -26.50
N THR A 141 -26.19 -23.53 -25.18
CA THR A 141 -27.26 -24.04 -24.32
C THR A 141 -27.76 -22.91 -23.41
N ASN A 142 -28.34 -21.86 -24.00
CA ASN A 142 -29.47 -21.20 -23.39
C ASN A 142 -30.65 -22.17 -23.39
N ASN A 143 -30.90 -22.82 -22.26
CA ASN A 143 -32.19 -23.45 -21.99
C ASN A 143 -32.74 -22.90 -20.68
N TYR A 144 -33.65 -21.94 -20.84
CA TYR A 144 -34.75 -21.73 -19.93
C TYR A 144 -35.54 -23.04 -19.86
N HIS A 145 -35.58 -23.69 -18.70
CA HIS A 145 -36.56 -24.74 -18.43
C HIS A 145 -37.22 -24.46 -17.08
N ASP A 146 -38.41 -23.89 -17.19
CA ASP A 146 -39.48 -24.05 -16.21
C ASP A 146 -39.85 -25.53 -16.21
N ASP A 147 -39.66 -26.23 -15.09
CA ASP A 147 -40.65 -27.17 -14.58
C ASP A 147 -40.27 -27.76 -13.22
N LYS A 148 -41.27 -27.79 -12.35
CA LYS A 148 -41.33 -28.50 -11.08
C LYS A 148 -40.88 -29.97 -11.23
N LYS A 149 -39.97 -30.40 -10.36
CA LYS A 149 -40.08 -31.70 -9.67
C LYS A 149 -39.11 -31.82 -8.50
N GLU A 150 -39.71 -32.05 -7.33
CA GLU A 150 -39.06 -32.55 -6.13
C GLU A 150 -38.13 -33.73 -6.43
N SER A 151 -36.91 -33.65 -5.92
CA SER A 151 -36.13 -34.83 -5.53
C SER A 151 -35.25 -34.47 -4.34
N LYS A 152 -35.63 -35.07 -3.21
CA LYS A 152 -35.07 -34.97 -1.87
C LYS A 152 -33.62 -35.44 -1.84
N SER A 153 -32.68 -34.58 -1.40
CA SER A 153 -31.49 -34.96 -0.60
C SER A 153 -30.59 -33.78 -0.15
N HIS A 154 -31.11 -32.57 0.12
CA HIS A 154 -30.26 -31.45 0.57
C HIS A 154 -30.88 -30.48 1.61
N VAL A 155 -31.93 -30.91 2.32
CA VAL A 155 -32.82 -30.05 3.12
C VAL A 155 -32.16 -29.41 4.37
N LEU A 156 -30.92 -29.75 4.74
CA LEU A 156 -30.28 -29.24 5.96
C LEU A 156 -29.27 -28.09 5.73
N VAL A 157 -28.85 -27.82 4.49
CA VAL A 157 -27.79 -26.83 4.20
C VAL A 157 -28.37 -25.44 3.83
N ASP A 158 -29.56 -25.42 3.24
CA ASP A 158 -30.21 -24.17 2.80
C ASP A 158 -30.76 -23.32 3.95
N GLU A 159 -31.15 -23.93 5.08
CA GLU A 159 -31.76 -23.18 6.17
C GLU A 159 -30.75 -22.29 6.89
N GLU A 160 -29.54 -22.77 7.15
CA GLU A 160 -28.49 -21.94 7.74
C GLU A 160 -28.04 -20.81 6.80
N PHE A 161 -27.97 -21.10 5.50
CA PHE A 161 -27.69 -20.11 4.48
C PHE A 161 -28.77 -19.02 4.42
N LYS A 162 -30.05 -19.40 4.39
CA LYS A 162 -31.18 -18.46 4.43
C LYS A 162 -31.16 -17.61 5.69
N VAL A 163 -30.86 -18.20 6.84
CA VAL A 163 -30.77 -17.48 8.13
C VAL A 163 -29.65 -16.44 8.08
N GLY A 164 -28.45 -16.81 7.62
CA GLY A 164 -27.33 -15.89 7.48
C GLY A 164 -27.61 -14.79 6.45
N TYR A 165 -28.15 -15.15 5.29
CA TYR A 165 -28.47 -14.20 4.22
C TYR A 165 -29.56 -13.20 4.63
N ASN A 166 -30.64 -13.68 5.24
CA ASN A 166 -31.74 -12.82 5.73
C ASN A 166 -31.25 -11.87 6.83
N PHE A 167 -30.35 -12.33 7.70
CA PHE A 167 -29.74 -11.48 8.71
C PHE A 167 -28.94 -10.34 8.10
N LEU A 168 -28.02 -10.66 7.18
CA LEU A 168 -27.20 -9.65 6.50
C LEU A 168 -28.05 -8.65 5.69
N LYS A 169 -29.12 -9.14 5.06
CA LYS A 169 -30.08 -8.31 4.34
C LYS A 169 -30.88 -7.39 5.28
N GLY A 170 -31.27 -7.89 6.46
CA GLY A 170 -31.96 -7.12 7.49
C GLY A 170 -31.08 -6.00 8.08
N GLU A 171 -29.79 -6.27 8.25
CA GLU A 171 -28.79 -5.30 8.70
C GLU A 171 -28.36 -4.31 7.59
N GLY A 172 -28.96 -4.39 6.39
CA GLY A 172 -28.70 -3.45 5.30
C GLY A 172 -27.35 -3.64 4.61
N ILE A 173 -26.73 -4.81 4.71
CA ILE A 173 -25.45 -5.11 4.07
C ILE A 173 -25.73 -5.64 2.65
N PRO A 174 -25.41 -4.89 1.57
CA PRO A 174 -25.65 -5.36 0.21
C PRO A 174 -24.68 -6.49 -0.13
N LEU A 175 -25.22 -7.66 -0.51
CA LEU A 175 -24.44 -8.76 -1.08
C LEU A 175 -24.48 -8.72 -2.61
N SER A 176 -23.30 -8.81 -3.23
CA SER A 176 -23.13 -9.09 -4.65
C SER A 176 -23.41 -10.58 -4.93
N GLU A 177 -23.71 -10.96 -6.16
CA GLU A 177 -23.90 -12.36 -6.57
C GLU A 177 -22.71 -13.26 -6.18
N ILE A 178 -21.49 -12.75 -6.31
CA ILE A 178 -20.25 -13.44 -5.85
C ILE A 178 -20.21 -13.54 -4.31
N ALA A 179 -20.72 -12.54 -3.60
CA ALA A 179 -20.77 -12.57 -2.14
C ALA A 179 -21.79 -13.60 -1.64
N ILE A 180 -22.86 -13.85 -2.41
CA ILE A 180 -23.89 -14.85 -2.09
C ILE A 180 -23.30 -16.26 -2.21
N THR A 181 -22.51 -16.55 -3.25
CA THR A 181 -21.85 -17.86 -3.38
C THR A 181 -20.83 -18.09 -2.27
N GLU A 182 -20.02 -17.07 -1.97
CA GLU A 182 -19.02 -17.13 -0.88
C GLU A 182 -19.69 -17.28 0.49
N LEU A 183 -20.85 -16.64 0.69
CA LEU A 183 -21.64 -16.81 1.90
C LEU A 183 -22.07 -18.27 2.08
N GLY A 184 -22.47 -18.95 0.99
CA GLY A 184 -22.78 -20.39 1.00
C GLY A 184 -21.59 -21.22 1.49
N GLU A 185 -20.41 -21.00 0.91
CA GLU A 185 -19.18 -21.70 1.30
C GLU A 185 -18.82 -21.49 2.78
N PHE A 186 -19.02 -20.27 3.29
CA PHE A 186 -18.77 -19.96 4.70
C PHE A 186 -19.84 -20.55 5.64
N CYS A 187 -21.11 -20.62 5.20
CA CYS A 187 -22.17 -21.30 5.94
C CYS A 187 -21.83 -22.77 6.15
N ASP A 188 -21.34 -23.45 5.11
CA ASP A 188 -20.95 -24.86 5.20
C ASP A 188 -19.80 -25.11 6.17
N SER A 189 -18.92 -24.12 6.34
CA SER A 189 -17.71 -24.23 7.15
C SER A 189 -17.90 -23.82 8.63
N PHE A 190 -18.63 -22.73 8.87
CA PHE A 190 -18.72 -22.09 10.18
C PHE A 190 -20.14 -22.06 10.77
N GLY A 191 -21.15 -22.33 9.94
CA GLY A 191 -22.55 -22.18 10.28
C GLY A 191 -23.02 -20.72 10.35
N SER A 192 -24.35 -20.54 10.43
CA SER A 192 -24.98 -19.21 10.42
C SER A 192 -24.60 -18.32 11.62
N GLU A 193 -24.19 -18.92 12.74
CA GLU A 193 -23.96 -18.19 13.99
C GLU A 193 -22.67 -17.37 13.98
N LEU A 194 -21.58 -17.95 13.46
CA LEU A 194 -20.33 -17.21 13.29
C LEU A 194 -20.48 -16.09 12.25
N ILE A 195 -21.31 -16.28 11.23
CA ILE A 195 -21.61 -15.25 10.24
C ILE A 195 -22.31 -14.05 10.89
N LYS A 196 -23.31 -14.30 11.74
CA LYS A 196 -23.97 -13.23 12.52
C LYS A 196 -22.98 -12.50 13.43
N HIS A 197 -22.11 -13.25 14.13
CA HIS A 197 -21.10 -12.65 15.00
C HIS A 197 -20.10 -11.79 14.23
N ALA A 198 -19.64 -12.25 13.06
CA ALA A 198 -18.75 -11.49 12.19
C ALA A 198 -19.42 -10.21 11.66
N ALA A 199 -20.72 -10.28 11.36
CA ALA A 199 -21.51 -9.15 10.92
C ALA A 199 -21.73 -8.12 12.03
N HIS A 200 -22.10 -8.54 13.25
CA HIS A 200 -22.16 -7.64 14.41
C HIS A 200 -20.82 -6.93 14.65
N LYS A 201 -19.71 -7.68 14.62
CA LYS A 201 -18.37 -7.11 14.75
C LYS A 201 -18.04 -6.10 13.64
N ALA A 202 -18.55 -6.31 12.43
CA ALA A 202 -18.41 -5.36 11.33
C ALA A 202 -19.20 -4.06 11.56
N ILE A 203 -20.39 -4.17 12.16
CA ILE A 203 -21.25 -3.04 12.52
C ILE A 203 -20.60 -2.23 13.65
N ASP A 204 -20.10 -2.90 14.70
CA ASP A 204 -19.42 -2.26 15.84
C ASP A 204 -18.18 -1.46 15.39
N GLU A 205 -17.45 -1.98 14.39
CA GLU A 205 -16.31 -1.33 13.77
C GLU A 205 -16.69 -0.27 12.71
N ASN A 206 -17.99 0.03 12.56
CA ASN A 206 -18.58 0.95 11.59
C ASN A 206 -18.19 0.64 10.13
N LYS A 207 -18.05 -0.64 9.80
CA LYS A 207 -17.69 -1.17 8.48
C LYS A 207 -18.68 -2.24 8.01
N PRO A 208 -19.98 -1.93 7.84
CA PRO A 208 -21.01 -2.89 7.43
C PRO A 208 -20.89 -3.21 5.93
N LYS A 209 -19.82 -3.92 5.54
CA LYS A 209 -19.55 -4.34 4.16
C LYS A 209 -19.15 -5.81 4.14
N TRP A 210 -19.64 -6.55 3.14
CA TRP A 210 -19.30 -7.96 2.95
C TRP A 210 -17.78 -8.21 2.96
N ASN A 211 -16.99 -7.36 2.29
CA ASN A 211 -15.54 -7.52 2.23
C ASN A 211 -14.86 -7.51 3.61
N TYR A 212 -15.40 -6.74 4.57
CA TYR A 212 -14.88 -6.72 5.94
C TYR A 212 -15.26 -7.99 6.70
N ILE A 213 -16.52 -8.44 6.56
CA ILE A 213 -17.02 -9.69 7.13
C ILE A 213 -16.22 -10.88 6.59
N LYS A 214 -16.04 -10.96 5.27
CA LYS A 214 -15.21 -11.95 4.59
C LYS A 214 -13.78 -11.97 5.12
N ALA A 215 -13.18 -10.81 5.40
CA ALA A 215 -11.84 -10.73 5.96
C ALA A 215 -11.78 -11.29 7.39
N ILE A 216 -12.80 -11.03 8.21
CA ILE A 216 -12.95 -11.62 9.55
C ILE A 216 -13.07 -13.14 9.45
N LEU A 217 -13.97 -13.64 8.60
CA LEU A 217 -14.20 -15.08 8.41
C LEU A 217 -12.94 -15.80 7.92
N LYS A 218 -12.21 -15.24 6.95
CA LYS A 218 -10.91 -15.80 6.50
C LYS A 218 -9.85 -15.79 7.60
N SER A 219 -9.85 -14.78 8.46
CA SER A 219 -8.93 -14.74 9.61
C SER A 219 -9.25 -15.86 10.60
N TRP A 220 -10.53 -16.11 10.86
CA TRP A 220 -10.99 -17.20 11.72
C TRP A 220 -10.73 -18.58 11.13
N GLU A 221 -10.88 -18.73 9.82
CA GLU A 221 -10.49 -19.93 9.08
C GLU A 221 -9.01 -20.27 9.27
N LYS A 222 -8.15 -19.26 9.10
CA LYS A 222 -6.71 -19.40 9.30
C LYS A 222 -6.36 -19.77 10.74
N GLN A 223 -7.14 -19.28 11.70
CA GLN A 223 -6.97 -19.57 13.14
C GLN A 223 -7.69 -20.85 13.58
N LYS A 224 -8.34 -21.56 12.65
CA LYS A 224 -9.08 -22.82 12.87
C LYS A 224 -10.15 -22.71 13.97
N VAL A 225 -10.82 -21.57 14.02
CA VAL A 225 -11.92 -21.28 14.97
C VAL A 225 -13.14 -22.10 14.56
N LYS A 226 -13.75 -22.81 15.51
CA LYS A 226 -14.98 -23.59 15.25
C LYS A 226 -16.13 -23.23 16.18
N THR A 227 -15.84 -22.59 17.31
CA THR A 227 -16.83 -22.27 18.34
C THR A 227 -16.84 -20.77 18.64
N LEU A 228 -17.94 -20.27 19.19
CA LEU A 228 -18.02 -18.88 19.66
C LEU A 228 -17.03 -18.59 20.81
N ASP A 229 -16.71 -19.60 21.63
CA ASP A 229 -15.72 -19.46 22.70
C ASP A 229 -14.29 -19.24 22.14
N ASP A 230 -13.97 -19.90 21.02
CA ASP A 230 -12.71 -19.66 20.30
C ASP A 230 -12.62 -18.21 19.79
N VAL A 231 -13.74 -17.66 19.30
CA VAL A 231 -13.82 -16.25 18.85
C VAL A 231 -13.55 -15.31 20.03
N ALA A 232 -14.18 -15.56 21.18
CA ALA A 232 -13.96 -14.75 22.38
C ALA A 232 -12.50 -14.82 22.88
N ALA A 233 -11.88 -16.01 22.83
CA ALA A 233 -10.47 -16.17 23.16
C ALA A 233 -9.55 -15.38 22.21
N LEU A 234 -9.88 -15.33 20.92
CA LEU A 234 -9.15 -14.54 19.94
C LEU A 234 -9.30 -13.04 20.16
N ASP A 235 -10.51 -12.59 20.48
CA ASP A 235 -10.78 -11.17 20.74
C ASP A 235 -10.03 -10.70 22.00
N ARG A 236 -9.98 -11.52 23.05
CA ARG A 236 -9.14 -11.26 24.22
C ARG A 236 -7.66 -11.14 23.84
N ARG A 237 -7.14 -12.04 22.99
CA ARG A 237 -5.73 -11.99 22.52
C ARG A 237 -5.46 -10.74 21.69
N PHE A 238 -6.41 -10.35 20.83
CA PHE A 238 -6.32 -9.16 20.01
C PHE A 238 -6.26 -7.90 20.88
N GLU A 239 -7.15 -7.78 21.86
CA GLU A 239 -7.21 -6.62 22.76
C GLU A 239 -5.96 -6.51 23.63
N MET A 240 -5.45 -7.63 24.16
CA MET A 240 -4.16 -7.65 24.88
C MET A 240 -3.00 -7.16 23.99
N SER A 241 -2.99 -7.54 22.71
CA SER A 241 -1.96 -7.08 21.76
C SER A 241 -2.09 -5.59 21.42
N LYS A 242 -3.32 -5.06 21.35
CA LYS A 242 -3.62 -3.65 21.11
C LYS A 242 -3.19 -2.80 22.30
N ASN A 243 -3.53 -3.20 23.53
CA ASN A 243 -3.11 -2.50 24.75
C ASN A 243 -1.59 -2.55 24.95
N LYS A 244 -0.92 -3.65 24.59
CA LYS A 244 0.54 -3.72 24.60
C LYS A 244 1.20 -2.73 23.63
N ARG A 245 0.56 -2.41 22.50
CA ARG A 245 1.07 -1.39 21.55
C ARG A 245 0.83 0.04 22.03
N LEU A 246 -0.25 0.27 22.78
CA LEU A 246 -0.53 1.57 23.39
C LEU A 246 0.42 1.84 24.58
N ASN A 247 0.70 0.80 25.38
CA ASN A 247 1.56 0.91 26.57
C ASN A 247 3.03 0.60 26.28
N GLY A 248 3.35 0.06 25.11
CA GLY A 248 4.71 -0.16 24.63
C GLY A 248 5.19 1.08 23.93
N SER A 249 6.13 1.81 24.55
CA SER A 249 6.95 2.84 23.89
C SER A 249 7.26 2.42 22.46
N GLY A 250 6.85 3.27 21.51
CA GLY A 250 6.87 3.01 20.08
C GLY A 250 8.25 2.60 19.54
N PRO A 251 8.29 2.13 18.27
CA PRO A 251 9.47 1.49 17.71
C PRO A 251 10.65 2.45 17.70
N GLY A 252 11.67 2.11 18.49
CA GLY A 252 13.06 2.55 18.33
C GLY A 252 13.26 4.01 17.96
N ARG A 253 13.06 4.94 18.91
CA ARG A 253 14.03 6.04 18.99
C ARG A 253 15.36 5.38 19.34
N SER A 254 16.34 5.52 18.45
CA SER A 254 17.72 5.12 18.69
C SER A 254 18.11 5.48 20.13
N ASN A 255 18.78 4.57 20.83
CA ASN A 255 19.42 4.86 22.12
C ASN A 255 20.50 5.93 21.90
N ARG A 256 20.09 7.18 21.72
CA ARG A 256 20.95 8.34 21.77
C ARG A 256 21.27 8.50 23.25
N LYS A 257 22.43 7.99 23.66
CA LYS A 257 23.00 8.34 24.95
C LYS A 257 23.44 9.79 24.83
N GLU A 258 22.54 10.71 25.14
CA GLU A 258 22.95 12.09 25.35
C GLU A 258 23.94 12.07 26.53
N ILE A 259 25.10 12.70 26.35
CA ILE A 259 25.95 13.00 27.49
C ILE A 259 25.10 13.90 28.39
N VAL A 260 24.64 13.32 29.50
CA VAL A 260 24.06 14.09 30.59
C VAL A 260 25.24 14.82 31.22
N PRO A 261 25.29 16.16 31.16
CA PRO A 261 26.35 16.91 31.81
C PRO A 261 26.38 16.59 33.32
N ASP A 262 27.58 16.54 33.91
CA ASP A 262 27.75 16.12 35.31
C ASP A 262 26.94 16.96 36.30
N TRP A 263 26.63 18.22 35.97
CA TRP A 263 25.80 19.11 36.80
C TRP A 263 24.35 18.63 36.97
N LEU A 264 23.84 17.70 36.14
CA LEU A 264 22.46 17.18 36.22
C LEU A 264 22.37 15.88 37.05
N ARG A 265 23.49 15.38 37.60
CA ARG A 265 23.51 14.16 38.43
C ARG A 265 23.72 14.39 39.92
N GLU A 266 23.94 15.63 40.34
CA GLU A 266 24.21 15.93 41.75
C GLU A 266 22.91 16.31 42.48
N ASP A 267 22.12 15.30 42.82
CA ASP A 267 21.35 15.32 44.07
C ASP A 267 22.30 14.92 45.21
N VAL A 268 23.31 15.76 45.48
CA VAL A 268 24.10 15.66 46.71
C VAL A 268 23.59 16.75 47.64
N GLU A 269 22.49 16.49 48.33
CA GLU A 269 22.16 17.28 49.52
C GLU A 269 23.27 17.03 50.56
N PRO A 270 24.09 18.03 50.93
CA PRO A 270 25.03 17.86 52.03
C PRO A 270 24.20 17.76 53.30
N THR A 271 24.42 16.70 54.08
CA THR A 271 23.68 16.49 55.32
C THR A 271 23.83 17.70 56.24
N LYS A 272 22.71 18.23 56.76
CA LYS A 272 22.63 19.47 57.59
C LYS A 272 23.68 19.59 58.71
N LYS A 273 24.24 18.47 59.19
CA LYS A 273 25.27 18.44 60.23
C LYS A 273 26.66 18.89 59.77
N GLU A 274 27.00 18.77 58.48
CA GLU A 274 28.29 19.24 57.95
C GLU A 274 28.28 20.76 57.69
N ILE A 275 27.14 21.30 57.25
CA ILE A 275 26.96 22.74 57.01
C ILE A 275 27.02 23.52 58.34
N GLU A 276 26.39 23.03 59.41
CA GLU A 276 26.43 23.70 60.73
C GLU A 276 27.84 23.74 61.34
N LYS A 277 28.67 22.72 61.09
CA LYS A 277 30.02 22.65 61.65
C LYS A 277 31.02 23.56 60.92
N GLN A 278 30.92 23.66 59.59
CA GLN A 278 31.74 24.59 58.82
C GLN A 278 31.31 26.05 59.01
N ASN A 279 30.01 26.30 59.15
CA ASN A 279 29.51 27.67 59.36
C ASN A 279 29.81 28.19 60.78
N SER A 280 29.79 27.33 61.81
CA SER A 280 30.18 27.74 63.17
C SER A 280 31.67 28.07 63.29
N GLN A 281 32.54 27.25 62.69
CA GLN A 281 33.99 27.55 62.64
C GLN A 281 34.28 28.87 61.91
N SER A 282 33.59 29.13 60.80
CA SER A 282 33.76 30.38 60.04
C SER A 282 33.25 31.63 60.78
N ILE A 283 32.20 31.52 61.60
CA ILE A 283 31.65 32.66 62.34
C ILE A 283 32.55 33.05 63.52
N ASP A 284 33.13 32.07 64.21
CA ASP A 284 34.00 32.33 65.36
C ASP A 284 35.31 32.99 64.91
N GLU A 285 35.88 32.58 63.78
CA GLU A 285 37.06 33.21 63.16
C GLU A 285 36.81 34.67 62.75
N GLU A 286 35.64 34.97 62.15
CA GLU A 286 35.30 36.34 61.76
C GLU A 286 35.06 37.26 62.98
N ARG A 287 34.55 36.70 64.08
CA ARG A 287 34.39 37.44 65.35
C ARG A 287 35.72 37.83 65.98
N GLU A 288 36.69 36.92 65.99
CA GLU A 288 38.02 37.19 66.53
C GLU A 288 38.72 38.27 65.71
N ARG A 289 38.63 38.18 64.38
CA ARG A 289 39.13 39.21 63.46
C ARG A 289 38.52 40.59 63.72
N LEU A 290 37.21 40.67 63.93
CA LEU A 290 36.53 41.93 64.24
C LEU A 290 36.91 42.49 65.62
N GLN A 291 37.16 41.63 66.61
CA GLN A 291 37.66 42.06 67.92
C GLN A 291 39.08 42.63 67.83
N GLU A 292 39.98 42.02 67.06
CA GLU A 292 41.32 42.57 66.81
C GLU A 292 41.25 43.96 66.16
N VAL A 293 40.38 44.11 65.15
CA VAL A 293 40.15 45.41 64.51
C VAL A 293 39.65 46.42 65.54
N LEU A 294 38.67 46.07 66.38
CA LEU A 294 38.17 46.97 67.42
C LEU A 294 39.24 47.33 68.46
N ASN A 295 40.07 46.37 68.89
CA ASN A 295 41.17 46.64 69.82
C ASN A 295 42.22 47.58 69.22
N LYS A 296 42.47 47.48 67.91
CA LYS A 296 43.39 48.39 67.19
C LYS A 296 42.91 49.84 67.19
N TYR A 297 41.60 50.09 67.28
CA TYR A 297 41.03 51.44 67.34
C TYR A 297 40.74 51.93 68.77
N LYS A 298 40.94 51.10 69.79
CA LYS A 298 40.70 51.44 71.20
C LYS A 298 41.97 51.76 71.99
N SER A 299 43.12 51.82 71.30
CA SER A 299 44.44 52.13 71.86
C SER A 299 44.98 53.45 71.31
#